data_AF-A0AAC9U3K5-F1
#
_entry.id   AF-A0AAC9U3K5-F1
#
_cell.length_a   1.000
_cell.length_b   1.000
_cell.length_c   1.000
_cell.angle_alpha   90.00
_cell.angle_beta   90.00
_cell.angle_gamma   90.00
#
_symmetry.space_group_name_H-M   'P 1'
#
loop_
_entity.id
_entity.type
_entity.pdbx_description
1 polymer ?
#
loop_
_entity_poly.entity_id
_entity_poly.type
_entity_poly.pdbx_seq_one_letter_code
_entity_poly.pdbx_strand_id
1 'polypeptide(L)'
;MKKTLIAAALVSAFASQAAIASDETQELRKVIEQQQKVLQDLEKRLEQTEQRVEKTADAVEETSSAKSATTIGGYGELHYNNITDNKSGKDKKDIDFHRFVLFFGHEFTENTRFFSELEIEHALSGDDKPGEVELEQAYVEHDFNEMFTGKAGLFLMPVGIINETHEPPTFYGVERNPVEKNILPATWWEAGINLNIKAAPGLAFDGAITSGLKVDDTYNIRGGRQKVAKADASDLAYTARIKYTGVAGLELAATAQYQSDLTQGKAGVDTASATLLTAHAIYSIENFTVKALYAQWDIDGKEAEALGRDEQNGWYIEPSYRFNESIGIFARYNEYDNNAGNGDDTKVEQTNVGINYWLHENVVFKADYEKVGGAKDADGFNLGVGYQF
;
A
#
# COMPACT_ATOMS: atom_id res chain seq x y z
N MET A 1 -86.49 24.40 11.04
CA MET A 1 -85.36 24.01 11.91
C MET A 1 -84.94 22.59 11.53
N LYS A 2 -83.63 22.31 11.45
CA LYS A 2 -82.98 21.08 10.92
C LYS A 2 -82.56 21.07 9.44
N LYS A 3 -81.83 22.10 8.97
CA LYS A 3 -80.87 21.97 7.84
C LYS A 3 -79.61 22.85 7.97
N THR A 4 -79.34 23.40 9.15
CA THR A 4 -78.25 24.39 9.37
C THR A 4 -77.12 23.90 10.28
N LEU A 5 -77.02 22.59 10.53
CA LEU A 5 -76.05 22.03 11.50
C LEU A 5 -75.02 21.06 10.88
N ILE A 6 -74.99 20.88 9.56
CA ILE A 6 -73.99 20.00 8.90
C ILE A 6 -72.90 20.81 8.17
N ALA A 7 -73.12 22.11 7.88
CA ALA A 7 -72.12 22.95 7.22
C ALA A 7 -71.05 23.52 8.17
N ALA A 8 -71.30 23.54 9.49
CA ALA A 8 -70.37 24.09 10.48
C ALA A 8 -69.32 23.08 10.97
N ALA A 9 -69.51 21.77 10.76
CA ALA A 9 -68.56 20.74 11.17
C ALA A 9 -67.47 20.44 10.13
N LEU A 10 -67.65 20.87 8.88
CA LEU A 10 -66.66 20.69 7.81
C LEU A 10 -65.72 21.88 7.65
N VAL A 11 -66.07 23.08 8.14
CA VAL A 11 -65.14 24.25 8.08
C VAL A 11 -64.18 24.25 9.28
N SER A 12 -64.57 23.70 10.43
CA SER A 12 -63.67 23.53 11.58
C SER A 12 -62.64 22.41 11.39
N ALA A 13 -62.85 21.47 10.44
CA ALA A 13 -61.88 20.42 10.12
C ALA A 13 -60.80 20.89 9.11
N PHE A 14 -61.05 21.95 8.34
CA PHE A 14 -60.07 22.52 7.41
C PHE A 14 -59.25 23.68 8.02
N ALA A 15 -59.72 24.32 9.09
CA ALA A 15 -58.92 25.30 9.83
C ALA A 15 -57.85 24.66 10.73
N SER A 16 -58.06 23.42 11.19
CA SER A 16 -57.06 22.65 11.96
C SER A 16 -56.06 21.91 11.09
N GLN A 17 -56.32 21.74 9.78
CA GLN A 17 -55.33 21.16 8.85
C GLN A 17 -54.44 22.21 8.18
N ALA A 18 -54.84 23.49 8.13
CA ALA A 18 -53.97 24.56 7.62
C ALA A 18 -52.86 24.97 8.61
N ALA A 19 -53.09 24.78 9.92
CA ALA A 19 -52.09 25.06 10.96
C ALA A 19 -51.16 23.85 11.26
N ILE A 20 -51.64 22.62 11.04
CA ILE A 20 -50.81 21.41 11.18
C ILE A 20 -49.99 21.14 9.90
N ALA A 21 -50.51 21.51 8.73
CA ALA A 21 -49.75 21.46 7.49
C ALA A 21 -48.62 22.51 7.45
N SER A 22 -48.73 23.68 8.12
CA SER A 22 -47.63 24.66 8.11
C SER A 22 -46.46 24.23 8.98
N ASP A 23 -46.72 23.62 10.14
CA ASP A 23 -45.68 23.12 11.05
C ASP A 23 -45.01 21.85 10.49
N GLU A 24 -45.79 20.89 9.98
CA GLU A 24 -45.20 19.72 9.27
C GLU A 24 -44.44 20.16 8.02
N THR A 25 -44.90 21.15 7.26
CA THR A 25 -44.16 21.65 6.08
C THR A 25 -42.90 22.43 6.48
N GLN A 26 -42.90 23.13 7.62
CA GLN A 26 -41.69 23.77 8.16
C GLN A 26 -40.69 22.75 8.70
N GLU A 27 -41.15 21.73 9.42
CA GLU A 27 -40.30 20.63 9.88
C GLU A 27 -39.77 19.78 8.71
N LEU A 28 -40.59 19.50 7.68
CA LEU A 28 -40.12 18.85 6.45
C LEU A 28 -39.08 19.70 5.71
N ARG A 29 -39.27 21.03 5.65
CA ARG A 29 -38.29 21.94 5.05
C ARG A 29 -36.99 21.99 5.84
N LYS A 30 -37.04 21.96 7.17
CA LYS A 30 -35.84 21.83 8.02
C LYS A 30 -35.15 20.49 7.80
N VAL A 31 -35.89 19.39 7.69
CA VAL A 31 -35.33 18.06 7.38
C VAL A 31 -34.71 18.04 5.99
N ILE A 32 -35.33 18.65 4.99
CA ILE A 32 -34.79 18.78 3.63
C ILE A 32 -33.54 19.66 3.61
N GLU A 33 -33.55 20.81 4.29
CA GLU A 33 -32.36 21.67 4.43
C GLU A 33 -31.23 20.95 5.17
N GLN A 34 -31.56 20.19 6.21
CA GLN A 34 -30.58 19.39 6.96
C GLN A 34 -30.05 18.22 6.12
N GLN A 35 -30.90 17.57 5.32
CA GLN A 35 -30.49 16.54 4.36
C GLN A 35 -29.64 17.13 3.24
N GLN A 36 -29.99 18.30 2.69
CA GLN A 36 -29.16 19.00 1.70
C GLN A 36 -27.81 19.41 2.28
N LYS A 37 -27.78 19.83 3.56
CA LYS A 37 -26.53 20.17 4.25
C LYS A 37 -25.67 18.93 4.52
N VAL A 38 -26.30 17.80 4.86
CA VAL A 38 -25.61 16.50 5.00
C VAL A 38 -25.12 16.00 3.65
N LEU A 39 -25.90 16.16 2.56
CA LEU A 39 -25.48 15.81 1.21
C LEU A 39 -24.34 16.69 0.73
N GLN A 40 -24.36 18.00 0.98
CA GLN A 40 -23.24 18.89 0.67
C GLN A 40 -22.00 18.59 1.50
N ASP A 41 -22.15 18.23 2.77
CA ASP A 41 -21.02 17.81 3.61
C ASP A 41 -20.48 16.45 3.18
N LEU A 42 -21.35 15.53 2.74
CA LEU A 42 -20.98 14.24 2.16
C LEU A 42 -20.30 14.39 0.81
N GLU A 43 -20.81 15.23 -0.09
CA GLU A 43 -20.19 15.57 -1.37
C GLU A 43 -18.81 16.19 -1.14
N LYS A 44 -18.70 17.14 -0.20
CA LYS A 44 -17.42 17.75 0.15
C LYS A 44 -16.44 16.75 0.77
N ARG A 45 -16.92 15.80 1.58
CA ARG A 45 -16.10 14.72 2.13
C ARG A 45 -15.72 13.69 1.07
N LEU A 46 -16.61 13.39 0.13
CA LEU A 46 -16.36 12.52 -1.02
C LEU A 46 -15.33 13.15 -1.93
N GLU A 47 -15.46 14.43 -2.27
CA GLU A 47 -14.49 15.19 -3.07
C GLU A 47 -13.14 15.27 -2.35
N GLN A 48 -13.11 15.44 -1.02
CA GLN A 48 -11.88 15.37 -0.22
C GLN A 48 -11.30 13.95 -0.08
N THR A 49 -12.13 12.92 -0.20
CA THR A 49 -11.70 11.51 -0.11
C THR A 49 -11.25 10.99 -1.47
N GLU A 50 -11.96 11.35 -2.54
CA GLU A 50 -11.58 11.18 -3.95
C GLU A 50 -10.28 11.93 -4.20
N GLN A 51 -10.15 13.20 -3.79
CA GLN A 51 -8.86 13.89 -3.82
C GLN A 51 -7.79 13.17 -2.99
N ARG A 52 -8.09 12.43 -1.92
CA ARG A 52 -7.08 11.66 -1.16
C ARG A 52 -6.73 10.31 -1.79
N VAL A 53 -7.66 9.71 -2.54
CA VAL A 53 -7.48 8.42 -3.24
C VAL A 53 -6.88 8.63 -4.63
N GLU A 54 -7.23 9.72 -5.30
CA GLU A 54 -6.59 10.22 -6.53
C GLU A 54 -5.23 10.83 -6.26
N LYS A 55 -4.94 11.44 -5.09
CA LYS A 55 -3.62 12.06 -4.81
C LYS A 55 -2.41 11.10 -4.73
N THR A 56 -2.59 9.79 -4.91
CA THR A 56 -1.46 8.87 -5.17
C THR A 56 -1.16 8.76 -6.68
N ALA A 57 -2.05 9.23 -7.56
CA ALA A 57 -1.87 9.34 -9.01
C ALA A 57 -1.88 10.80 -9.53
N ASP A 58 -2.60 11.73 -8.87
CA ASP A 58 -2.96 13.06 -9.38
C ASP A 58 -2.34 14.23 -8.60
N ALA A 59 -1.33 14.00 -7.76
CA ALA A 59 -0.60 15.08 -7.07
C ALA A 59 0.12 16.09 -8.01
N VAL A 60 -0.05 15.97 -9.33
CA VAL A 60 0.59 16.79 -10.36
C VAL A 60 -0.41 17.66 -11.16
N GLU A 61 -1.73 17.53 -10.99
CA GLU A 61 -2.70 18.16 -11.90
C GLU A 61 -3.04 19.64 -11.65
N GLU A 62 -2.77 20.20 -10.46
CA GLU A 62 -3.16 21.59 -10.15
C GLU A 62 -1.98 22.59 -10.12
N THR A 63 -1.14 22.66 -11.16
CA THR A 63 -0.46 23.94 -11.46
C THR A 63 -0.10 24.10 -12.94
N SER A 64 -0.58 25.20 -13.53
CA SER A 64 -0.10 25.89 -14.74
C SER A 64 -0.82 25.61 -16.08
N SER A 65 -1.17 26.73 -16.71
CA SER A 65 -1.96 26.92 -17.92
C SER A 65 -1.26 26.53 -19.23
N ALA A 66 -0.52 25.42 -19.22
CA ALA A 66 -0.12 24.60 -20.35
C ALA A 66 0.36 23.27 -19.75
N LYS A 67 -0.53 22.27 -19.59
CA LYS A 67 -0.14 20.95 -19.08
C LYS A 67 1.00 20.42 -19.94
N SER A 68 2.20 20.40 -19.38
CA SER A 68 3.31 19.67 -19.97
C SER A 68 2.88 18.21 -19.99
N ALA A 69 2.92 17.58 -21.17
CA ALA A 69 2.68 16.14 -21.28
C ALA A 69 3.70 15.34 -20.46
N THR A 70 4.84 15.94 -20.13
CA THR A 70 5.85 15.37 -19.24
C THR A 70 5.73 15.92 -17.83
N THR A 71 5.73 15.02 -16.85
CA THR A 71 5.78 15.31 -15.42
C THR A 71 7.09 14.78 -14.84
N ILE A 72 7.62 15.50 -13.85
CA ILE A 72 8.80 15.08 -13.10
C ILE A 72 8.44 15.21 -11.64
N GLY A 73 8.68 14.15 -10.88
CA GLY A 73 8.52 14.15 -9.44
C GLY A 73 9.65 13.35 -8.81
N GLY A 74 9.54 13.11 -7.52
CA GLY A 74 10.47 12.22 -6.83
C GLY A 74 10.30 12.26 -5.33
N TYR A 75 11.12 11.50 -4.64
CA TYR A 75 11.15 11.49 -3.19
C TYR A 75 12.55 11.21 -2.67
N GLY A 76 12.75 11.46 -1.37
CA GLY A 76 13.96 11.06 -0.69
C GLY A 76 13.74 10.79 0.78
N GLU A 77 14.62 9.99 1.36
CA GLU A 77 14.59 9.68 2.79
C GLU A 77 15.99 9.60 3.40
N LEU A 78 16.10 10.15 4.61
CA LEU A 78 17.27 10.06 5.46
C LEU A 78 16.87 9.44 6.79
N HIS A 79 17.56 8.38 7.17
CA HIS A 79 17.31 7.61 8.38
C HIS A 79 18.47 7.72 9.35
N TYR A 80 18.16 7.73 10.64
CA TYR A 80 19.11 7.47 11.70
C TYR A 80 18.56 6.33 12.55
N ASN A 81 19.30 5.22 12.63
CA ASN A 81 18.96 4.09 13.49
C ASN A 81 19.94 4.03 14.66
N ASN A 82 19.42 3.83 15.87
CA ASN A 82 20.21 3.53 17.06
C ASN A 82 19.58 2.32 17.75
N ILE A 83 20.01 1.14 17.31
CA ILE A 83 19.46 -0.17 17.71
C ILE A 83 20.57 -1.02 18.32
N THR A 84 20.31 -1.66 19.45
CA THR A 84 21.23 -2.60 20.07
C THR A 84 20.73 -4.03 19.83
N ASP A 85 21.57 -4.90 19.30
CA ASP A 85 21.35 -6.35 19.32
C ASP A 85 21.77 -6.88 20.69
N ASN A 86 20.79 -7.27 21.48
CA ASN A 86 20.96 -7.71 22.86
C ASN A 86 21.59 -9.12 22.96
N LYS A 87 21.55 -9.93 21.88
CA LYS A 87 22.22 -11.24 21.85
C LYS A 87 23.71 -11.09 21.59
N SER A 88 24.09 -10.24 20.64
CA SER A 88 25.49 -10.07 20.24
C SER A 88 26.22 -8.91 20.96
N GLY A 89 25.46 -8.00 21.58
CA GLY A 89 25.98 -6.77 22.19
C GLY A 89 26.50 -5.75 21.17
N LYS A 90 26.14 -5.90 19.89
CA LYS A 90 26.54 -4.99 18.81
C LYS A 90 25.46 -3.95 18.58
N ASP A 91 25.87 -2.70 18.48
CA ASP A 91 24.98 -1.60 18.16
C ASP A 91 25.00 -1.30 16.65
N LYS A 92 23.83 -1.04 16.07
CA LYS A 92 23.65 -0.32 14.80
C LYS A 92 23.42 1.15 15.12
N LYS A 93 24.37 2.01 14.76
CA LYS A 93 24.35 3.46 15.03
C LYS A 93 24.70 4.20 13.76
N ASP A 94 23.77 4.18 12.82
CA ASP A 94 24.02 4.57 11.44
C ASP A 94 23.12 5.73 11.05
N ILE A 95 23.68 6.68 10.31
CA ILE A 95 22.93 7.70 9.58
C ILE A 95 23.11 7.43 8.09
N ASP A 96 22.00 7.35 7.37
CA ASP A 96 21.97 6.86 6.01
C ASP A 96 20.98 7.69 5.18
N PHE A 97 21.43 8.19 4.04
CA PHE A 97 20.51 8.75 3.04
C PHE A 97 20.03 7.57 2.21
N HIS A 98 18.96 6.95 2.70
CA HIS A 98 18.59 5.60 2.35
C HIS A 98 18.27 5.47 0.86
N ARG A 99 17.50 6.42 0.32
CA ARG A 99 17.26 6.54 -1.12
C ARG A 99 16.90 7.94 -1.57
N PHE A 100 17.24 8.22 -2.82
CA PHE A 100 16.76 9.36 -3.58
C PHE A 100 16.21 8.85 -4.92
N VAL A 101 14.94 9.15 -5.20
CA VAL A 101 14.23 8.62 -6.36
C VAL A 101 13.69 9.77 -7.22
N LEU A 102 13.81 9.62 -8.53
CA LEU A 102 13.24 10.52 -9.52
C LEU A 102 12.25 9.79 -10.41
N PHE A 103 11.07 10.38 -10.56
CA PHE A 103 10.00 9.90 -11.41
C PHE A 103 9.94 10.71 -12.69
N PHE A 104 9.66 10.03 -13.79
CA PHE A 104 9.36 10.67 -15.07
C PHE A 104 8.08 10.07 -15.64
N GLY A 105 7.05 10.91 -15.76
CA GLY A 105 5.80 10.57 -16.44
C GLY A 105 5.74 11.26 -17.80
N HIS A 106 5.16 10.61 -18.80
CA HIS A 106 4.86 11.24 -20.08
C HIS A 106 3.58 10.71 -20.72
N GLU A 107 2.64 11.60 -20.99
CA GLU A 107 1.40 11.33 -21.72
C GLU A 107 1.64 11.46 -23.23
N PHE A 108 1.68 10.34 -23.96
CA PHE A 108 1.77 10.37 -25.43
C PHE A 108 0.43 10.70 -26.07
N THR A 109 -0.65 10.19 -25.48
CA THR A 109 -2.06 10.43 -25.85
C THR A 109 -2.92 10.37 -24.59
N GLU A 110 -4.20 10.72 -24.68
CA GLU A 110 -5.16 10.62 -23.55
C GLU A 110 -5.28 9.22 -22.92
N ASN A 111 -4.83 8.18 -23.63
CA ASN A 111 -4.95 6.78 -23.21
C ASN A 111 -3.60 6.06 -23.17
N THR A 112 -2.47 6.72 -23.46
CA THR A 112 -1.16 6.05 -23.53
C THR A 112 -0.11 6.88 -22.82
N ARG A 113 0.48 6.29 -21.77
CA ARG A 113 1.45 6.95 -20.90
C ARG A 113 2.69 6.11 -20.68
N PHE A 114 3.80 6.79 -20.44
CA PHE A 114 5.04 6.21 -19.94
C PHE A 114 5.28 6.66 -18.51
N PHE A 115 5.80 5.76 -17.69
CA PHE A 115 6.26 6.04 -16.34
C PHE A 115 7.59 5.34 -16.08
N SER A 116 8.50 6.02 -15.38
CA SER A 116 9.74 5.43 -14.91
C SER A 116 10.21 6.00 -13.58
N GLU A 117 10.93 5.19 -12.81
CA GLU A 117 11.56 5.56 -11.55
C GLU A 117 13.04 5.18 -11.57
N LEU A 118 13.89 6.18 -11.31
CA LEU A 118 15.32 6.02 -11.14
C LEU A 118 15.69 6.26 -9.68
N GLU A 119 16.31 5.28 -9.04
CA GLU A 119 16.72 5.31 -7.64
C GLU A 119 18.23 5.36 -7.50
N ILE A 120 18.69 6.10 -6.48
CA ILE A 120 20.03 5.98 -5.91
C ILE A 120 19.88 5.56 -4.45
N GLU A 121 20.35 4.37 -4.10
CA GLU A 121 20.40 3.89 -2.72
C GLU A 121 21.69 4.34 -2.01
N HIS A 122 21.61 4.54 -0.69
CA HIS A 122 22.75 4.79 0.22
C HIS A 122 23.69 5.95 -0.19
N ALA A 123 23.17 6.95 -0.91
CA ALA A 123 23.84 8.18 -1.35
C ALA A 123 25.12 8.03 -2.22
N LEU A 124 25.69 6.84 -2.36
CA LEU A 124 26.98 6.60 -2.99
C LEU A 124 27.02 5.22 -3.64
N SER A 125 27.11 5.19 -4.97
CA SER A 125 27.17 3.97 -5.79
C SER A 125 28.50 3.84 -6.55
N GLY A 126 28.84 2.60 -6.92
CA GLY A 126 30.06 2.23 -7.65
C GLY A 126 30.76 1.01 -7.05
N ASP A 127 31.92 0.65 -7.61
CA ASP A 127 32.72 -0.47 -7.12
C ASP A 127 33.06 -0.32 -5.63
N ASP A 128 32.75 -1.35 -4.85
CA ASP A 128 32.92 -1.42 -3.39
C ASP A 128 32.20 -0.30 -2.61
N LYS A 129 31.13 0.29 -3.17
CA LYS A 129 30.28 1.29 -2.49
C LYS A 129 28.99 0.65 -1.95
N PRO A 130 28.39 1.24 -0.90
CA PRO A 130 27.22 0.64 -0.26
C PRO A 130 25.93 0.75 -1.10
N GLY A 131 25.86 1.72 -2.00
CA GLY A 131 24.67 2.05 -2.77
C GLY A 131 24.66 1.52 -4.19
N GLU A 132 23.48 1.58 -4.79
CA GLU A 132 23.22 1.16 -6.17
C GLU A 132 22.50 2.28 -6.92
N VAL A 133 22.60 2.26 -8.25
CA VAL A 133 21.74 3.08 -9.13
C VAL A 133 20.83 2.12 -9.86
N GLU A 134 19.54 2.24 -9.61
CA GLU A 134 18.54 1.26 -10.02
C GLU A 134 17.46 1.90 -10.87
N LEU A 135 17.05 1.21 -11.92
CA LEU A 135 15.82 1.51 -12.63
C LEU A 135 14.76 0.59 -11.99
N GLU A 136 13.96 1.10 -11.05
CA GLU A 136 12.97 0.28 -10.35
C GLU A 136 11.71 0.08 -11.21
N GLN A 137 11.33 1.11 -11.97
CA GLN A 137 10.20 1.05 -12.89
C GLN A 137 10.52 1.73 -14.22
N ALA A 138 9.97 1.19 -15.30
CA ALA A 138 9.97 1.76 -16.64
C ALA A 138 8.97 0.98 -17.49
N TYR A 139 7.77 1.52 -17.68
CA TYR A 139 6.70 0.84 -18.41
C TYR A 139 5.88 1.80 -19.25
N VAL A 140 5.22 1.23 -20.26
CA VAL A 140 4.14 1.88 -21.00
C VAL A 140 2.83 1.31 -20.52
N GLU A 141 1.86 2.18 -20.25
CA GLU A 141 0.51 1.83 -19.86
C GLU A 141 -0.49 2.39 -20.86
N HIS A 142 -1.51 1.59 -21.17
CA HIS A 142 -2.53 1.94 -22.13
C HIS A 142 -3.93 1.60 -21.62
N ASP A 143 -4.83 2.58 -21.68
CA ASP A 143 -6.24 2.40 -21.38
C ASP A 143 -6.98 2.00 -22.67
N PHE A 144 -7.36 0.72 -22.75
CA PHE A 144 -8.14 0.21 -23.88
C PHE A 144 -9.59 0.70 -23.84
N ASN A 145 -10.10 0.92 -22.62
CA ASN A 145 -11.37 1.57 -22.30
C ASN A 145 -11.39 1.90 -20.80
N GLU A 146 -12.47 2.53 -20.32
CA GLU A 146 -12.64 2.95 -18.92
C GLU A 146 -12.52 1.80 -17.89
N MET A 147 -12.77 0.55 -18.30
CA MET A 147 -12.73 -0.62 -17.41
C MET A 147 -11.45 -1.44 -17.55
N PHE A 148 -10.63 -1.23 -18.58
CA PHE A 148 -9.53 -2.12 -18.92
C PHE A 148 -8.26 -1.35 -19.30
N THR A 149 -7.24 -1.53 -18.46
CA THR A 149 -5.91 -0.95 -18.62
C THR A 149 -4.88 -2.07 -18.71
N GLY A 150 -3.86 -1.90 -19.55
CA GLY A 150 -2.72 -2.81 -19.60
C GLY A 150 -1.41 -2.05 -19.51
N LYS A 151 -0.44 -2.59 -18.76
CA LYS A 151 0.92 -2.10 -18.67
C LYS A 151 1.92 -3.16 -19.12
N ALA A 152 2.98 -2.72 -19.80
CA ALA A 152 4.08 -3.58 -20.24
C ALA A 152 5.42 -2.89 -20.01
N GLY A 153 6.38 -3.62 -19.45
CA GLY A 153 7.69 -3.09 -19.07
C GLY A 153 8.10 -3.57 -17.70
N LEU A 154 8.85 -2.73 -17.00
CA LEU A 154 9.34 -2.95 -15.64
C LEU A 154 8.44 -2.27 -14.63
N PHE A 155 7.83 -3.01 -13.70
CA PHE A 155 6.88 -2.45 -12.75
C PHE A 155 6.88 -3.17 -11.40
N LEU A 156 6.43 -2.48 -10.36
CA LEU A 156 6.19 -3.04 -9.03
C LEU A 156 5.03 -4.05 -9.07
N MET A 157 5.24 -5.19 -8.41
CA MET A 157 4.26 -6.26 -8.33
C MET A 157 3.05 -5.85 -7.46
N PRO A 158 1.80 -6.21 -7.85
CA PRO A 158 0.60 -5.87 -7.09
C PRO A 158 0.41 -6.79 -5.85
N VAL A 159 1.35 -6.73 -4.91
CA VAL A 159 1.38 -7.55 -3.69
C VAL A 159 1.50 -6.69 -2.44
N GLY A 160 0.81 -7.10 -1.37
CA GLY A 160 0.84 -6.38 -0.09
C GLY A 160 0.23 -4.99 -0.12
N ILE A 161 0.57 -4.19 0.88
CA ILE A 161 0.10 -2.81 1.05
C ILE A 161 1.14 -1.83 0.49
N ILE A 162 2.43 -2.04 0.79
CA ILE A 162 3.46 -1.02 0.52
C ILE A 162 4.20 -1.26 -0.79
N ASN A 163 4.07 -2.39 -1.48
CA ASN A 163 4.94 -2.66 -2.62
C ASN A 163 4.79 -1.64 -3.76
N GLU A 164 3.55 -1.31 -4.13
CA GLU A 164 3.24 -0.32 -5.18
C GLU A 164 3.28 1.14 -4.67
N THR A 165 3.36 1.35 -3.35
CA THR A 165 3.32 2.68 -2.74
C THR A 165 4.18 2.65 -1.48
N HIS A 166 5.45 2.98 -1.63
CA HIS A 166 6.48 2.84 -0.60
C HIS A 166 7.25 4.14 -0.33
N GLU A 167 6.72 5.28 -0.78
CA GLU A 167 7.27 6.60 -0.53
C GLU A 167 7.14 6.93 0.98
N PRO A 168 8.10 7.65 1.57
CA PRO A 168 8.13 7.87 3.01
C PRO A 168 6.83 8.44 3.60
N PRO A 169 6.12 9.39 2.97
CA PRO A 169 4.89 9.94 3.54
C PRO A 169 3.71 8.96 3.63
N THR A 170 3.76 7.82 2.93
CA THR A 170 2.62 6.89 2.74
C THR A 170 2.52 5.81 3.82
N PHE A 171 3.57 5.65 4.65
CA PHE A 171 3.60 4.74 5.79
C PHE A 171 4.17 5.40 7.06
N TYR A 172 3.84 4.85 8.23
CA TYR A 172 4.13 5.52 9.50
C TYR A 172 5.57 5.34 10.00
N GLY A 173 6.09 4.11 10.04
CA GLY A 173 7.45 3.84 10.55
C GLY A 173 8.56 4.53 9.76
N VAL A 174 9.74 4.69 10.37
CA VAL A 174 10.96 5.10 9.64
C VAL A 174 11.37 3.99 8.68
N GLU A 175 11.41 2.76 9.17
CA GLU A 175 11.70 1.58 8.36
C GLU A 175 10.39 0.89 7.91
N ARG A 176 10.46 0.23 6.74
CA ARG A 176 9.40 -0.67 6.27
C ARG A 176 9.18 -1.80 7.29
N ASN A 177 7.94 -2.26 7.41
CA ASN A 177 7.61 -3.34 8.34
C ASN A 177 8.34 -4.65 7.94
N PRO A 178 8.72 -5.50 8.92
CA PRO A 178 9.52 -6.69 8.65
C PRO A 178 8.77 -7.76 7.84
N VAL A 179 7.43 -7.78 7.85
CA VAL A 179 6.63 -8.75 7.08
C VAL A 179 6.74 -8.42 5.58
N GLU A 180 6.48 -7.17 5.21
CA GLU A 180 6.67 -6.62 3.86
C GLU A 180 8.14 -6.31 3.52
N LYS A 181 9.07 -6.84 4.31
CA LYS A 181 10.51 -6.85 4.00
C LYS A 181 11.01 -8.26 3.75
N ASN A 182 10.57 -9.22 4.57
CA ASN A 182 11.12 -10.57 4.58
C ASN A 182 10.20 -11.63 3.95
N ILE A 183 8.88 -11.42 3.92
CA ILE A 183 7.90 -12.36 3.36
C ILE A 183 7.37 -11.85 2.02
N LEU A 184 6.92 -10.60 1.98
CA LEU A 184 6.63 -9.87 0.72
C LEU A 184 7.77 -8.89 0.50
N PRO A 185 8.78 -9.16 -0.34
CA PRO A 185 10.00 -8.37 -0.34
C PRO A 185 9.82 -7.00 -1.01
N ALA A 186 9.13 -6.06 -0.33
CA ALA A 186 8.68 -4.80 -0.92
C ALA A 186 9.83 -3.97 -1.52
N THR A 187 9.46 -3.14 -2.50
CA THR A 187 10.29 -2.83 -3.70
C THR A 187 10.63 -4.07 -4.49
N TRP A 188 9.60 -4.88 -4.74
CA TRP A 188 9.67 -5.98 -5.68
C TRP A 188 9.12 -5.54 -7.03
N TRP A 189 10.03 -5.35 -7.99
CA TRP A 189 9.71 -5.11 -9.38
C TRP A 189 10.11 -6.29 -10.27
N GLU A 190 9.37 -6.47 -11.36
CA GLU A 190 9.63 -7.47 -12.38
C GLU A 190 9.37 -6.88 -13.77
N ALA A 191 9.90 -7.53 -14.81
CA ALA A 191 9.55 -7.23 -16.18
C ALA A 191 8.44 -8.15 -16.66
N GLY A 192 7.47 -7.59 -17.38
CA GLY A 192 6.39 -8.39 -17.95
C GLY A 192 5.22 -7.57 -18.48
N ILE A 193 4.04 -8.17 -18.39
CA ILE A 193 2.76 -7.54 -18.74
C ILE A 193 1.84 -7.67 -17.52
N ASN A 194 1.12 -6.60 -17.21
CA ASN A 194 0.05 -6.60 -16.23
C ASN A 194 -1.21 -5.98 -16.83
N LEU A 195 -2.35 -6.52 -16.43
CA LEU A 195 -3.67 -6.11 -16.85
C LEU A 195 -4.48 -5.75 -15.61
N ASN A 196 -5.16 -4.61 -15.64
CA ASN A 196 -6.09 -4.16 -14.60
C ASN A 196 -7.51 -4.08 -15.18
N ILE A 197 -8.47 -4.65 -14.46
CA ILE A 197 -9.89 -4.67 -14.85
C ILE A 197 -10.72 -4.07 -13.71
N LYS A 198 -11.33 -2.92 -13.95
CA LYS A 198 -12.33 -2.31 -13.07
C LYS A 198 -13.70 -2.93 -13.36
N ALA A 199 -13.99 -4.05 -12.70
CA ALA A 199 -15.16 -4.87 -12.99
C ALA A 199 -16.48 -4.26 -12.48
N ALA A 200 -16.43 -3.47 -11.41
CA ALA A 200 -17.56 -2.74 -10.84
C ALA A 200 -17.03 -1.58 -9.97
N PRO A 201 -17.88 -0.63 -9.52
CA PRO A 201 -17.48 0.41 -8.60
C PRO A 201 -16.76 -0.16 -7.37
N GLY A 202 -15.51 0.23 -7.21
CA GLY A 202 -14.64 -0.25 -6.14
C GLY A 202 -14.30 -1.74 -6.19
N LEU A 203 -14.48 -2.45 -7.30
CA LEU A 203 -14.02 -3.83 -7.48
C LEU A 203 -13.08 -3.91 -8.68
N ALA A 204 -11.82 -4.26 -8.42
CA ALA A 204 -10.79 -4.38 -9.44
C ALA A 204 -10.10 -5.75 -9.38
N PHE A 205 -9.62 -6.20 -10.53
CA PHE A 205 -8.79 -7.39 -10.69
C PHE A 205 -7.50 -7.03 -11.41
N ASP A 206 -6.38 -7.58 -10.94
CA ASP A 206 -5.10 -7.51 -11.64
C ASP A 206 -4.68 -8.91 -12.09
N GLY A 207 -4.06 -9.00 -13.26
CA GLY A 207 -3.38 -10.20 -13.74
C GLY A 207 -2.02 -9.85 -14.31
N ALA A 208 -0.95 -10.50 -13.88
CA ALA A 208 0.41 -10.27 -14.38
C ALA A 208 1.11 -11.56 -14.80
N ILE A 209 1.93 -11.46 -15.85
CA ILE A 209 2.90 -12.49 -16.26
C ILE A 209 4.26 -11.81 -16.29
N THR A 210 5.21 -12.31 -15.52
CA THR A 210 6.48 -11.61 -15.25
C THR A 210 7.68 -12.55 -15.20
N SER A 211 8.91 -12.00 -15.22
CA SER A 211 10.16 -12.75 -15.09
C SER A 211 10.22 -13.63 -13.84
N GLY A 212 9.71 -13.13 -12.70
CA GLY A 212 9.61 -13.90 -11.47
C GLY A 212 10.90 -13.88 -10.63
N LEU A 213 10.88 -14.58 -9.50
CA LEU A 213 12.03 -14.65 -8.60
C LEU A 213 13.06 -15.68 -9.09
N LYS A 214 14.28 -15.59 -8.57
CA LYS A 214 15.33 -16.61 -8.69
C LYS A 214 16.04 -16.81 -7.35
N VAL A 215 15.64 -17.82 -6.60
CA VAL A 215 16.30 -18.16 -5.32
C VAL A 215 17.53 -19.04 -5.52
N ASP A 216 18.41 -19.04 -4.54
CA ASP A 216 19.51 -19.98 -4.42
C ASP A 216 19.15 -21.18 -3.52
N ASP A 217 20.15 -21.98 -3.15
CA ASP A 217 20.03 -23.13 -2.24
C ASP A 217 19.61 -22.74 -0.82
N THR A 218 19.47 -21.45 -0.51
CA THR A 218 18.92 -20.97 0.77
C THR A 218 17.41 -20.74 0.73
N TYR A 219 16.79 -20.75 -0.46
CA TYR A 219 15.37 -20.49 -0.68
C TYR A 219 14.91 -19.16 -0.04
N ASN A 220 15.78 -18.15 -0.04
CA ASN A 220 15.52 -16.83 0.49
C ASN A 220 14.71 -15.97 -0.50
N ILE A 221 13.41 -15.81 -0.25
CA ILE A 221 12.48 -15.01 -1.08
C ILE A 221 13.02 -13.60 -1.34
N ARG A 222 13.50 -12.91 -0.30
CA ARG A 222 13.97 -11.53 -0.43
C ARG A 222 15.20 -11.41 -1.33
N GLY A 223 16.11 -12.38 -1.23
CA GLY A 223 17.29 -12.50 -2.08
C GLY A 223 16.98 -12.95 -3.51
N GLY A 224 15.78 -13.50 -3.74
CA GLY A 224 15.34 -13.96 -5.05
C GLY A 224 14.95 -12.86 -6.03
N ARG A 225 14.84 -11.60 -5.60
CA ARG A 225 14.55 -10.47 -6.48
C ARG A 225 15.69 -10.29 -7.48
N GLN A 226 15.38 -10.43 -8.77
CA GLN A 226 16.39 -10.40 -9.82
C GLN A 226 16.76 -8.98 -10.29
N LYS A 227 15.99 -7.96 -9.84
CA LYS A 227 16.12 -6.55 -10.22
C LYS A 227 16.03 -6.28 -11.73
N VAL A 228 15.70 -7.30 -12.53
CA VAL A 228 15.66 -7.26 -14.01
C VAL A 228 17.01 -6.88 -14.65
N ALA A 229 18.10 -7.01 -13.90
CA ALA A 229 19.47 -6.78 -14.38
C ALA A 229 19.99 -8.02 -15.15
N LYS A 230 19.34 -8.37 -16.27
CA LYS A 230 19.44 -9.67 -16.97
C LYS A 230 18.83 -10.82 -16.16
N ALA A 231 17.62 -10.61 -15.66
CA ALA A 231 16.83 -11.63 -14.98
C ALA A 231 16.66 -12.88 -15.86
N ASP A 232 16.77 -14.04 -15.22
CA ASP A 232 16.35 -15.32 -15.78
C ASP A 232 14.82 -15.34 -15.83
N ALA A 233 14.28 -15.88 -16.92
CA ALA A 233 12.84 -15.95 -17.17
C ALA A 233 12.51 -17.28 -17.84
N SER A 234 13.26 -18.32 -17.49
CA SER A 234 13.02 -19.70 -17.94
C SER A 234 11.69 -20.22 -17.39
N ASP A 235 11.32 -19.77 -16.19
CA ASP A 235 10.07 -20.05 -15.50
C ASP A 235 9.38 -18.75 -15.08
N LEU A 236 8.35 -18.36 -15.85
CA LEU A 236 7.59 -17.14 -15.60
C LEU A 236 6.73 -17.24 -14.33
N ALA A 237 6.54 -16.11 -13.66
CA ALA A 237 5.60 -15.98 -12.56
C ALA A 237 4.25 -15.45 -13.03
N TYR A 238 3.18 -15.95 -12.43
CA TYR A 238 1.80 -15.56 -12.69
C TYR A 238 1.21 -14.97 -11.43
N THR A 239 0.69 -13.75 -11.49
CA THR A 239 0.10 -13.05 -10.33
C THR A 239 -1.34 -12.68 -10.63
N ALA A 240 -2.23 -12.88 -9.67
CA ALA A 240 -3.62 -12.44 -9.73
C ALA A 240 -3.99 -11.72 -8.42
N ARG A 241 -4.57 -10.53 -8.51
CA ARG A 241 -5.09 -9.78 -7.36
C ARG A 241 -6.57 -9.49 -7.53
N ILE A 242 -7.30 -9.53 -6.43
CA ILE A 242 -8.62 -8.90 -6.28
C ILE A 242 -8.50 -7.76 -5.27
N LYS A 243 -9.04 -6.59 -5.59
CA LYS A 243 -9.08 -5.42 -4.71
C LYS A 243 -10.50 -4.87 -4.63
N TYR A 244 -10.96 -4.60 -3.40
CA TYR A 244 -12.27 -4.05 -3.11
C TYR A 244 -12.16 -2.77 -2.27
N THR A 245 -12.67 -1.66 -2.81
CA THR A 245 -12.73 -0.32 -2.22
C THR A 245 -14.13 0.30 -2.29
N GLY A 246 -15.17 -0.52 -2.53
CA GLY A 246 -16.54 -0.04 -2.71
C GLY A 246 -17.22 0.50 -1.44
N VAL A 247 -16.56 0.42 -0.28
CA VAL A 247 -17.03 0.97 1.00
C VAL A 247 -16.09 2.08 1.42
N ALA A 248 -16.65 3.26 1.74
CA ALA A 248 -15.85 4.42 2.15
C ALA A 248 -14.91 4.09 3.32
N GLY A 249 -13.63 4.40 3.14
CA GLY A 249 -12.58 4.15 4.11
C GLY A 249 -12.11 2.68 4.21
N LEU A 250 -12.75 1.73 3.51
CA LEU A 250 -12.36 0.33 3.52
C LEU A 250 -11.64 -0.04 2.21
N GLU A 251 -10.48 -0.65 2.36
CA GLU A 251 -9.79 -1.38 1.30
C GLU A 251 -9.56 -2.82 1.76
N LEU A 252 -9.93 -3.78 0.92
CA LEU A 252 -9.60 -5.18 1.06
C LEU A 252 -8.86 -5.62 -0.21
N ALA A 253 -7.77 -6.37 -0.08
CA ALA A 253 -7.19 -7.04 -1.23
C ALA A 253 -6.66 -8.42 -0.87
N ALA A 254 -6.63 -9.28 -1.88
CA ALA A 254 -5.96 -10.57 -1.81
C ALA A 254 -5.22 -10.82 -3.13
N THR A 255 -3.98 -11.27 -3.02
CA THR A 255 -3.11 -11.62 -4.16
C THR A 255 -2.65 -13.05 -4.02
N ALA A 256 -2.72 -13.79 -5.13
CA ALA A 256 -2.07 -15.07 -5.31
C ALA A 256 -1.00 -14.93 -6.39
N GLN A 257 0.16 -15.51 -6.17
CA GLN A 257 1.20 -15.63 -7.19
C GLN A 257 1.74 -17.04 -7.21
N TYR A 258 2.04 -17.54 -8.41
CA TYR A 258 2.60 -18.85 -8.63
C TYR A 258 3.79 -18.80 -9.60
N GLN A 259 4.83 -19.58 -9.31
CA GLN A 259 5.96 -19.83 -10.20
C GLN A 259 6.30 -21.32 -10.18
N SER A 260 6.48 -21.93 -11.37
CA SER A 260 6.72 -23.38 -11.50
C SER A 260 8.08 -23.83 -10.99
N ASP A 261 9.09 -22.97 -11.12
CA ASP A 261 10.43 -23.18 -10.56
C ASP A 261 10.99 -21.87 -10.03
N LEU A 262 10.98 -21.71 -8.71
CA LEU A 262 11.53 -20.56 -8.00
C LEU A 262 13.05 -20.43 -8.16
N THR A 263 13.73 -21.52 -8.54
CA THR A 263 15.19 -21.55 -8.74
C THR A 263 15.61 -21.15 -10.15
N GLN A 264 14.66 -21.04 -11.10
CA GLN A 264 14.92 -20.79 -12.52
C GLN A 264 15.92 -21.79 -13.12
N GLY A 265 15.76 -23.09 -12.82
CA GLY A 265 16.64 -24.15 -13.30
C GLY A 265 18.10 -24.05 -12.83
N LYS A 266 18.35 -23.46 -11.65
CA LYS A 266 19.71 -23.29 -11.13
C LYS A 266 20.41 -24.63 -10.95
N ALA A 267 21.57 -24.80 -11.58
CA ALA A 267 22.33 -26.04 -11.51
C ALA A 267 22.76 -26.37 -10.07
N GLY A 268 22.47 -27.60 -9.63
CA GLY A 268 22.84 -28.09 -8.30
C GLY A 268 21.90 -27.65 -7.18
N VAL A 269 20.72 -27.13 -7.51
CA VAL A 269 19.61 -26.83 -6.59
C VAL A 269 18.38 -27.58 -7.08
N ASP A 270 17.62 -28.18 -6.17
CA ASP A 270 16.39 -28.87 -6.53
C ASP A 270 15.35 -27.87 -7.06
N THR A 271 14.70 -28.22 -8.18
CA THR A 271 13.54 -27.45 -8.68
C THR A 271 12.47 -27.39 -7.61
N ALA A 272 11.94 -26.20 -7.36
CA ALA A 272 10.89 -26.00 -6.37
C ALA A 272 9.80 -25.06 -6.92
N SER A 273 8.56 -25.54 -6.96
CA SER A 273 7.43 -24.65 -7.29
C SER A 273 7.08 -23.82 -6.07
N ALA A 274 6.54 -22.62 -6.27
CA ALA A 274 6.22 -21.72 -5.17
C ALA A 274 4.90 -21.00 -5.39
N THR A 275 4.09 -20.95 -4.32
CA THR A 275 2.85 -20.19 -4.26
C THR A 275 2.94 -19.15 -3.14
N LEU A 276 2.73 -17.88 -3.48
CA LEU A 276 2.49 -16.82 -2.51
C LEU A 276 0.99 -16.56 -2.41
N LEU A 277 0.47 -16.54 -1.17
CA LEU A 277 -0.84 -16.00 -0.85
C LEU A 277 -0.67 -14.83 0.12
N THR A 278 -1.27 -13.68 -0.20
CA THR A 278 -1.31 -12.52 0.70
C THR A 278 -2.69 -11.89 0.69
N ALA A 279 -3.11 -11.38 1.83
CA ALA A 279 -4.34 -10.60 1.96
C ALA A 279 -4.15 -9.46 2.96
N HIS A 280 -4.83 -8.35 2.71
CA HIS A 280 -4.82 -7.20 3.61
C HIS A 280 -6.17 -6.53 3.73
N ALA A 281 -6.32 -5.82 4.85
CA ALA A 281 -7.43 -4.94 5.14
C ALA A 281 -6.90 -3.59 5.65
N ILE A 282 -7.40 -2.50 5.08
CA ILE A 282 -7.19 -1.14 5.57
C ILE A 282 -8.57 -0.57 5.85
N TYR A 283 -8.81 -0.12 7.06
CA TYR A 283 -10.05 0.56 7.42
C TYR A 283 -9.76 1.89 8.09
N SER A 284 -10.30 2.95 7.51
CA SER A 284 -10.16 4.32 7.98
C SER A 284 -11.52 4.90 8.35
N ILE A 285 -11.62 5.42 9.57
CA ILE A 285 -12.78 6.16 10.05
C ILE A 285 -12.30 7.46 10.69
N GLU A 286 -12.70 8.58 10.09
CA GLU A 286 -12.23 9.91 10.45
C GLU A 286 -10.69 9.97 10.46
N ASN A 287 -10.11 10.11 11.64
CA ASN A 287 -8.68 10.25 11.89
C ASN A 287 -8.00 8.95 12.29
N PHE A 288 -8.76 7.87 12.45
CA PHE A 288 -8.26 6.56 12.88
C PHE A 288 -8.18 5.60 11.69
N THR A 289 -7.04 4.94 11.54
CA THR A 289 -6.83 3.92 10.50
C THR A 289 -6.24 2.67 11.12
N VAL A 290 -6.77 1.50 10.78
CA VAL A 290 -6.17 0.20 11.08
C VAL A 290 -5.77 -0.46 9.78
N LYS A 291 -4.53 -0.93 9.71
CA LYS A 291 -4.03 -1.80 8.66
C LYS A 291 -3.77 -3.19 9.24
N ALA A 292 -4.09 -4.23 8.50
CA ALA A 292 -3.71 -5.60 8.81
C ALA A 292 -3.33 -6.32 7.52
N LEU A 293 -2.30 -7.14 7.57
CA LEU A 293 -1.82 -7.93 6.43
C LEU A 293 -1.34 -9.30 6.92
N TYR A 294 -1.60 -10.32 6.12
CA TYR A 294 -1.05 -11.66 6.26
C TYR A 294 -0.47 -12.10 4.92
N ALA A 295 0.70 -12.73 4.94
CA ALA A 295 1.32 -13.33 3.76
C ALA A 295 1.94 -14.68 4.09
N GLN A 296 1.91 -15.60 3.12
CA GLN A 296 2.48 -16.92 3.24
C GLN A 296 3.00 -17.41 1.88
N TRP A 297 4.18 -18.00 1.90
CA TRP A 297 4.75 -18.81 0.85
C TRP A 297 4.61 -20.29 1.18
N ASP A 298 4.24 -21.06 0.19
CA ASP A 298 4.34 -22.52 0.13
C ASP A 298 5.32 -22.85 -1.01
N ILE A 299 6.44 -23.49 -0.69
CA ILE A 299 7.52 -23.84 -1.62
C ILE A 299 7.66 -25.37 -1.64
N ASP A 300 7.18 -25.99 -2.72
CA ASP A 300 7.26 -27.42 -2.94
C ASP A 300 8.64 -27.79 -3.51
N GLY A 301 9.58 -28.08 -2.61
CA GLY A 301 10.94 -28.53 -2.93
C GLY A 301 11.60 -29.21 -1.74
N LYS A 302 12.26 -30.35 -1.97
CA LYS A 302 12.83 -31.18 -0.88
C LYS A 302 13.96 -30.50 -0.12
N GLU A 303 14.81 -29.75 -0.81
CA GLU A 303 15.86 -28.96 -0.15
C GLU A 303 15.25 -27.80 0.64
N ALA A 304 14.19 -27.17 0.14
CA ALA A 304 13.46 -26.15 0.88
C ALA A 304 12.86 -26.74 2.17
N GLU A 305 12.20 -27.90 2.09
CA GLU A 305 11.66 -28.64 3.25
C GLU A 305 12.75 -29.02 4.25
N ALA A 306 13.90 -29.52 3.77
CA ALA A 306 15.03 -29.86 4.63
C ALA A 306 15.61 -28.66 5.39
N LEU A 307 15.41 -27.44 4.87
CA LEU A 307 15.79 -26.18 5.50
C LEU A 307 14.64 -25.55 6.32
N GLY A 308 13.44 -26.15 6.29
CA GLY A 308 12.20 -25.60 6.85
C GLY A 308 11.71 -24.33 6.12
N ARG A 309 12.18 -24.10 4.90
CA ARG A 309 11.90 -22.93 4.05
C ARG A 309 10.73 -23.17 3.09
N ASP A 310 10.19 -24.39 3.08
CA ASP A 310 8.99 -24.84 2.39
C ASP A 310 7.74 -24.07 2.83
N GLU A 311 7.70 -23.59 4.07
CA GLU A 311 6.73 -22.60 4.52
C GLU A 311 7.43 -21.34 5.03
N GLN A 312 6.97 -20.17 4.59
CA GLN A 312 7.39 -18.87 5.13
C GLN A 312 6.18 -17.99 5.29
N ASN A 313 5.94 -17.44 6.49
CA ASN A 313 4.72 -16.67 6.74
C ASN A 313 4.98 -15.45 7.61
N GLY A 314 4.03 -14.53 7.62
CA GLY A 314 4.08 -13.37 8.51
C GLY A 314 2.83 -12.53 8.44
N TRP A 315 2.59 -11.76 9.50
CA TRP A 315 1.45 -10.89 9.61
C TRP A 315 1.74 -9.68 10.49
N TYR A 316 0.98 -8.61 10.29
CA TYR A 316 1.01 -7.47 11.19
C TYR A 316 -0.36 -6.82 11.33
N ILE A 317 -0.49 -6.03 12.40
CA ILE A 317 -1.58 -5.09 12.61
C ILE A 317 -1.02 -3.74 13.05
N GLU A 318 -1.52 -2.67 12.45
CA GLU A 318 -1.08 -1.29 12.65
C GLU A 318 -2.28 -0.36 12.84
N PRO A 319 -2.74 -0.12 14.08
CA PRO A 319 -3.57 1.04 14.39
C PRO A 319 -2.76 2.35 14.33
N SER A 320 -3.37 3.38 13.77
CA SER A 320 -2.81 4.73 13.69
C SER A 320 -3.89 5.79 13.88
N TYR A 321 -3.48 6.98 14.35
CA TYR A 321 -4.39 8.08 14.60
C TYR A 321 -3.73 9.42 14.24
N ARG A 322 -4.40 10.24 13.41
CA ARG A 322 -4.00 11.62 13.12
C ARG A 322 -4.73 12.60 14.04
N PHE A 323 -4.01 13.30 14.91
CA PHE A 323 -4.62 14.33 15.76
C PHE A 323 -5.06 15.55 14.95
N ASN A 324 -4.30 15.85 13.90
CA ASN A 324 -4.56 16.92 12.94
C ASN A 324 -3.74 16.61 11.66
N GLU A 325 -3.70 17.55 10.72
CA GLU A 325 -2.98 17.40 9.45
C GLU A 325 -1.46 17.24 9.64
N SER A 326 -0.90 17.76 10.73
CA SER A 326 0.53 17.81 10.99
C SER A 326 1.04 16.74 11.94
N ILE A 327 0.20 16.09 12.77
CA ILE A 327 0.67 15.16 13.80
C ILE A 327 -0.17 13.88 13.81
N GLY A 328 0.52 12.74 13.85
CA GLY A 328 -0.12 11.43 13.98
C GLY A 328 0.79 10.44 14.70
N ILE A 329 0.18 9.40 15.23
CA ILE A 329 0.85 8.32 15.96
C ILE A 329 0.45 6.97 15.39
N PHE A 330 1.29 5.98 15.63
CA PHE A 330 0.98 4.60 15.30
C PHE A 330 1.58 3.64 16.34
N ALA A 331 0.99 2.46 16.41
CA ALA A 331 1.62 1.30 17.00
C ALA A 331 1.48 0.15 16.00
N ARG A 332 2.50 -0.69 15.87
CA ARG A 332 2.49 -1.85 14.99
C ARG A 332 3.03 -3.06 15.73
N TYR A 333 2.32 -4.17 15.65
CA TYR A 333 2.84 -5.48 16.04
C TYR A 333 2.99 -6.34 14.79
N ASN A 334 4.13 -7.01 14.66
CA ASN A 334 4.50 -7.82 13.52
C ASN A 334 5.01 -9.17 14.02
N GLU A 335 4.76 -10.20 13.23
CA GLU A 335 5.32 -11.52 13.40
C GLU A 335 5.69 -12.06 12.03
N TYR A 336 6.87 -12.65 11.89
CA TYR A 336 7.26 -13.31 10.66
C TYR A 336 8.20 -14.49 10.96
N ASP A 337 8.14 -15.50 10.11
CA ASP A 337 9.05 -16.62 10.13
C ASP A 337 9.41 -17.04 8.69
N ASN A 338 10.69 -16.94 8.35
CA ASN A 338 11.22 -17.41 7.07
C ASN A 338 11.52 -18.92 7.06
N ASN A 339 11.39 -19.59 8.20
CA ASN A 339 11.61 -21.02 8.36
C ASN A 339 10.39 -21.70 9.01
N ALA A 340 9.18 -21.23 8.71
CA ALA A 340 7.95 -21.69 9.35
C ALA A 340 7.65 -23.19 9.14
N GLY A 341 8.28 -23.83 8.13
CA GLY A 341 8.15 -25.27 7.88
C GLY A 341 8.98 -26.14 8.82
N ASN A 342 9.87 -25.55 9.63
CA ASN A 342 10.59 -26.31 10.65
C ASN A 342 9.73 -26.54 11.92
N GLY A 343 10.22 -27.39 12.82
CA GLY A 343 9.63 -27.59 14.14
C GLY A 343 10.27 -26.76 15.26
N ASP A 344 11.19 -25.85 14.91
CA ASP A 344 11.95 -25.01 15.83
C ASP A 344 11.22 -23.67 16.06
N ASP A 345 11.60 -22.94 17.11
CA ASP A 345 11.09 -21.57 17.34
C ASP A 345 11.96 -20.55 16.61
N THR A 346 11.74 -20.38 15.30
CA THR A 346 12.45 -19.42 14.43
C THR A 346 11.72 -18.11 14.20
N LYS A 347 10.54 -17.98 14.78
CA LYS A 347 9.63 -16.85 14.65
C LYS A 347 10.24 -15.58 15.24
N VAL A 348 10.14 -14.47 14.51
CA VAL A 348 10.58 -13.15 14.95
C VAL A 348 9.36 -12.27 15.19
N GLU A 349 9.33 -11.63 16.36
CA GLU A 349 8.29 -10.69 16.75
C GLU A 349 8.88 -9.28 16.74
N GLN A 350 8.10 -8.28 16.32
CA GLN A 350 8.54 -6.88 16.34
C GLN A 350 7.38 -5.96 16.71
N THR A 351 7.61 -5.10 17.70
CA THR A 351 6.69 -4.02 18.08
C THR A 351 7.33 -2.67 17.75
N ASN A 352 6.58 -1.79 17.07
CA ASN A 352 6.96 -0.40 16.85
C ASN A 352 5.90 0.52 17.48
N VAL A 353 6.34 1.62 18.08
CA VAL A 353 5.47 2.73 18.48
C VAL A 353 6.15 4.02 18.07
N GLY A 354 5.43 4.90 17.39
CA GLY A 354 6.04 6.12 16.88
C GLY A 354 5.08 7.26 16.62
N ILE A 355 5.68 8.38 16.23
CA ILE A 355 5.05 9.66 15.96
C ILE A 355 5.59 10.22 14.64
N ASN A 356 4.67 10.79 13.87
CA ASN A 356 4.98 11.50 12.64
C ASN A 356 4.57 12.96 12.78
N TYR A 357 5.43 13.85 12.29
CA TYR A 357 5.20 15.28 12.16
C TYR A 357 5.30 15.69 10.68
N TRP A 358 4.16 15.97 10.06
CA TRP A 358 4.08 16.49 8.70
C TRP A 358 4.21 18.02 8.73
N LEU A 359 5.34 18.51 8.24
CA LEU A 359 5.55 19.94 8.01
C LEU A 359 4.74 20.42 6.80
N HIS A 360 4.53 19.52 5.83
CA HIS A 360 3.68 19.64 4.65
C HIS A 360 3.09 18.26 4.36
N GLU A 361 2.02 18.14 3.57
CA GLU A 361 1.45 16.82 3.19
C GLU A 361 2.51 15.90 2.53
N ASN A 362 3.50 16.50 1.89
CA ASN A 362 4.62 15.84 1.21
C ASN A 362 5.96 15.89 1.97
N VAL A 363 6.02 16.38 3.21
CA VAL A 363 7.27 16.45 4.00
C VAL A 363 7.01 16.00 5.44
N VAL A 364 7.63 14.90 5.84
CA VAL A 364 7.39 14.23 7.12
C VAL A 364 8.69 14.02 7.91
N PHE A 365 8.63 14.31 9.20
CA PHE A 365 9.60 13.88 10.20
C PHE A 365 8.99 12.72 10.98
N LYS A 366 9.78 11.67 11.21
CA LYS A 366 9.34 10.43 11.85
C LYS A 366 10.25 10.10 13.02
N ALA A 367 9.66 9.55 14.08
CA ALA A 367 10.40 8.94 15.17
C ALA A 367 9.64 7.72 15.67
N ASP A 368 10.31 6.58 15.80
CA ASP A 368 9.73 5.39 16.38
C ASP A 368 10.72 4.65 17.29
N TYR A 369 10.18 3.97 18.29
CA TYR A 369 10.89 2.97 19.08
C TYR A 369 10.52 1.59 18.55
N GLU A 370 11.53 0.74 18.37
CA GLU A 370 11.40 -0.63 17.91
C GLU A 370 11.88 -1.60 18.99
N LYS A 371 11.12 -2.67 19.21
CA LYS A 371 11.52 -3.80 20.03
C LYS A 371 11.29 -5.10 19.24
N VAL A 372 12.36 -5.86 19.07
CA VAL A 372 12.41 -7.15 18.37
C VAL A 372 12.60 -8.28 19.39
N GLY A 373 11.84 -9.36 19.24
CA GLY A 373 11.85 -10.54 20.11
C GLY A 373 11.73 -11.85 19.33
N GLY A 374 11.47 -12.95 20.07
CA GLY A 374 11.44 -14.31 19.53
C GLY A 374 12.83 -14.84 19.21
N ALA A 375 13.04 -15.29 17.97
CA ALA A 375 14.32 -15.78 17.48
C ALA A 375 15.42 -14.69 17.42
N LYS A 376 15.05 -13.41 17.50
CA LYS A 376 15.97 -12.26 17.62
C LYS A 376 15.73 -11.51 18.93
N ASP A 377 16.68 -10.68 19.34
CA ASP A 377 16.51 -9.78 20.49
C ASP A 377 17.27 -8.49 20.20
N ALA A 378 16.52 -7.43 19.94
CA ALA A 378 17.08 -6.11 19.68
C ALA A 378 16.09 -5.03 20.05
N ASP A 379 16.58 -3.86 20.43
CA ASP A 379 15.71 -2.71 20.65
C ASP A 379 16.44 -1.38 20.45
N GLY A 380 15.66 -0.32 20.23
CA GLY A 380 16.20 1.02 20.08
C GLY A 380 15.23 1.95 19.37
N PHE A 381 15.76 3.06 18.85
CA PHE A 381 14.94 4.07 18.19
C PHE A 381 15.45 4.43 16.80
N ASN A 382 14.51 4.89 15.99
CA ASN A 382 14.72 5.36 14.64
C ASN A 382 14.24 6.80 14.51
N LEU A 383 14.96 7.60 13.75
CA LEU A 383 14.54 8.93 13.31
C LEU A 383 14.59 8.98 11.79
N GLY A 384 13.60 9.61 11.17
CA GLY A 384 13.51 9.69 9.72
C GLY A 384 13.08 11.07 9.25
N VAL A 385 13.60 11.48 8.10
CA VAL A 385 13.06 12.58 7.31
C VAL A 385 12.70 12.02 5.95
N GLY A 386 11.48 12.28 5.51
CA GLY A 386 10.99 11.85 4.21
C GLY A 386 10.29 12.99 3.51
N TYR A 387 10.46 13.09 2.20
CA TYR A 387 9.77 14.08 1.38
C TYR A 387 9.48 13.56 -0.01
N GLN A 388 8.44 14.08 -0.65
CA GLN A 388 8.11 13.88 -2.06
C GLN A 388 7.78 15.22 -2.73
N PHE A 389 7.90 15.32 -4.06
CA PHE A 389 7.66 16.56 -4.81
C PHE A 389 7.17 16.32 -6.22
#